data_AF-A0A257M1S5-F1
#
_entry.id   AF-A0A257M1S5-F1
#
_cell.length_a   1.000
_cell.length_b   1.000
_cell.length_c   1.000
_cell.angle_alpha   90.00
_cell.angle_beta   90.00
_cell.angle_gamma   90.00
#
_symmetry.space_group_name_H-M   'P 1'
#
loop_
_entity.id
_entity.type
_entity.pdbx_description
1 polymer ?
#
loop_
_entity_poly.entity_id
_entity_poly.type
_entity_poly.pdbx_seq_one_letter_code
_entity_poly.pdbx_strand_id
1 'polypeptide(L)'
;MKTRPLFGLRHAASLQASLATLFIAVCLTDSATAASQTWRATPVDSTWAGTSNWGAAGTVTPPGTVAANATYVRDINETATFNTALAGGTIGSITDPINNENQRYVRSVLFDTASVGSYVIGTVGGNAFWVGHNGSVTVGANVTNPQVINAPTNIRLPSSINGVFSFVNNSST
;
A
#
# COMPACT_ATOMS: atom_id res chain seq x y z
N MET A 1 25.46 16.51 62.89
CA MET A 1 24.46 16.18 61.86
C MET A 1 25.10 16.43 60.50
N LYS A 2 25.43 15.38 59.73
CA LYS A 2 26.28 15.46 58.52
C LYS A 2 25.39 15.32 57.28
N THR A 3 25.17 16.41 56.54
CA THR A 3 24.34 16.44 55.32
C THR A 3 25.08 15.75 54.17
N ARG A 4 24.45 14.73 53.57
CA ARG A 4 25.00 14.00 52.40
C ARG A 4 24.79 14.86 51.14
N PRO A 5 25.74 14.89 50.19
CA PRO A 5 25.66 15.76 49.03
C PRO A 5 24.62 15.26 48.02
N LEU A 6 23.67 16.14 47.67
CA LEU A 6 22.56 15.94 46.74
C LEU A 6 22.99 15.85 45.25
N PHE A 7 24.30 15.81 44.97
CA PHE A 7 24.87 15.94 43.62
C PHE A 7 24.83 14.64 42.80
N GLY A 8 24.84 13.47 43.46
CA GLY A 8 24.79 12.16 42.80
C GLY A 8 23.39 11.78 42.27
N LEU A 9 22.33 12.23 42.93
CA LEU A 9 20.95 11.93 42.51
C LEU A 9 20.56 12.67 41.21
N ARG A 10 21.10 13.87 40.98
CA ARG A 10 20.77 14.69 39.80
C ARG A 10 21.36 14.12 38.50
N HIS A 11 22.53 13.50 38.57
CA HIS A 11 23.17 12.87 37.40
C HIS A 11 22.59 11.49 37.05
N ALA A 12 22.19 10.71 38.05
CA ALA A 12 21.53 9.42 37.80
C ALA A 12 20.14 9.60 37.17
N ALA A 13 19.38 10.61 37.62
CA ALA A 13 18.07 10.92 37.08
C ALA A 13 18.12 11.44 35.63
N SER A 14 19.13 12.24 35.27
CA SER A 14 19.28 12.73 33.89
C SER A 14 19.69 11.63 32.92
N LEU A 15 20.55 10.70 33.35
CA LEU A 15 20.97 9.57 32.52
C LEU A 15 19.82 8.59 32.26
N GLN A 16 19.01 8.29 33.29
CA GLN A 16 17.83 7.43 33.16
C GLN A 16 16.73 8.06 32.30
N ALA A 17 16.49 9.36 32.44
CA ALA A 17 15.55 10.09 31.57
C ALA A 17 16.01 10.10 30.10
N SER A 18 17.32 10.20 29.86
CA SER A 18 17.89 10.21 28.51
C SER A 18 17.77 8.83 27.83
N LEU A 19 18.04 7.75 28.59
CA LEU A 19 17.91 6.38 28.08
C LEU A 19 16.45 6.00 27.80
N ALA A 20 15.51 6.41 28.66
CA ALA A 20 14.08 6.14 28.47
C ALA A 20 13.53 6.85 27.23
N THR A 21 13.94 8.10 26.98
CA THR A 21 13.54 8.84 25.77
C THR A 21 14.09 8.20 24.50
N LEU A 22 15.33 7.69 24.53
CA LEU A 22 15.92 6.96 23.40
C LEU A 22 15.17 5.65 23.11
N PHE A 23 14.78 4.91 24.16
CA PHE A 23 14.00 3.67 24.02
C PHE A 23 12.59 3.92 23.45
N ILE A 24 11.93 5.00 23.86
CA ILE A 24 10.61 5.37 23.35
C ILE A 24 10.70 5.84 21.89
N ALA A 25 11.76 6.59 21.52
CA ALA A 25 11.97 7.05 20.15
C ALA A 25 12.25 5.91 19.15
N VAL A 26 12.95 4.84 19.58
CA VAL A 26 13.19 3.65 18.74
C VAL A 26 11.93 2.81 18.56
N CYS A 27 11.00 2.80 19.51
CA CYS A 27 9.74 2.06 19.40
C CYS A 27 8.66 2.76 18.55
N LEU A 28 8.85 4.03 18.16
CA LEU A 28 7.84 4.85 17.47
C LEU A 28 8.05 4.95 15.95
N THR A 29 9.05 4.30 15.37
CA THR A 29 9.39 4.49 13.94
C THR A 29 8.62 3.61 12.94
N ASP A 30 7.79 2.67 13.37
CA ASP A 30 7.18 1.67 12.47
C ASP A 30 5.73 1.96 12.06
N SER A 31 5.34 3.23 11.95
CA SER A 31 4.03 3.58 11.36
C SER A 31 4.08 4.84 10.52
N ALA A 32 5.04 4.90 9.59
CA ALA A 32 4.82 5.70 8.40
C ALA A 32 3.68 5.03 7.62
N THR A 33 2.46 5.59 7.72
CA THR A 33 1.36 5.21 6.84
C THR A 33 1.78 5.53 5.42
N ALA A 34 2.07 4.50 4.63
CA ALA A 34 2.36 4.72 3.22
C ALA A 34 1.07 5.21 2.53
N ALA A 35 1.20 6.20 1.66
CA ALA A 35 0.05 6.90 1.10
C ALA A 35 -0.80 5.95 0.24
N SER A 36 -1.95 5.54 0.76
CA SER A 36 -2.94 4.80 -0.04
C SER A 36 -3.55 5.75 -1.06
N GLN A 37 -3.65 5.34 -2.32
CA GLN A 37 -4.22 6.17 -3.38
C GLN A 37 -5.41 5.49 -4.01
N THR A 38 -6.34 6.31 -4.48
CA THR A 38 -7.54 5.87 -5.17
C THR A 38 -7.37 6.00 -6.67
N TRP A 39 -7.71 4.98 -7.44
CA TRP A 39 -7.81 5.05 -8.89
C TRP A 39 -8.92 6.02 -9.30
N ARG A 40 -8.64 6.92 -10.24
CA ARG A 40 -9.61 7.94 -10.66
C ARG A 40 -10.70 7.32 -11.54
N ALA A 41 -11.90 7.88 -11.45
CA ALA A 41 -13.02 7.55 -12.36
C ALA A 41 -12.71 7.90 -13.83
N THR A 42 -11.84 8.88 -14.07
CA THR A 42 -11.37 9.31 -15.40
C THR A 42 -9.84 9.24 -15.47
N PRO A 43 -9.25 8.04 -15.56
CA PRO A 43 -7.82 7.91 -15.76
C PRO A 43 -7.43 8.47 -17.14
N VAL A 44 -6.19 8.94 -17.27
CA VAL A 44 -5.65 9.51 -18.51
C VAL A 44 -5.14 8.41 -19.44
N ASP A 45 -4.60 7.34 -18.87
CA ASP A 45 -4.13 6.17 -19.58
C ASP A 45 -4.32 4.90 -18.73
N SER A 46 -4.08 3.73 -19.31
CA SER A 46 -4.21 2.46 -18.61
C SER A 46 -2.97 2.05 -17.81
N THR A 47 -1.94 2.88 -17.71
CA THR A 47 -0.76 2.50 -16.95
C THR A 47 -1.04 2.59 -15.45
N TRP A 48 -0.56 1.62 -14.68
CA TRP A 48 -0.52 1.73 -13.20
C TRP A 48 0.40 2.89 -12.76
N ALA A 49 1.21 3.42 -13.69
CA ALA A 49 1.98 4.65 -13.56
C ALA A 49 1.16 5.92 -13.74
N GLY A 50 1.87 7.04 -13.57
CA GLY A 50 1.32 8.37 -13.80
C GLY A 50 0.56 8.89 -12.61
N THR A 51 0.97 10.05 -12.12
CA THR A 51 0.25 10.78 -11.06
C THR A 51 -1.17 11.18 -11.49
N SER A 52 -1.43 11.15 -12.80
CA SER A 52 -2.72 11.48 -13.43
C SER A 52 -3.83 10.45 -13.22
N ASN A 53 -3.49 9.19 -12.92
CA ASN A 53 -4.47 8.11 -12.75
C ASN A 53 -4.91 7.89 -11.29
N TRP A 54 -4.21 8.53 -10.33
CA TRP A 54 -4.35 8.28 -8.90
C TRP A 54 -4.79 9.54 -8.11
N GLY A 55 -5.42 9.34 -6.95
CA GLY A 55 -5.78 10.35 -5.96
C GLY A 55 -6.87 11.35 -6.40
N ALA A 56 -7.17 12.33 -5.53
CA ALA A 56 -7.93 13.52 -5.91
C ALA A 56 -7.05 14.46 -6.77
N ALA A 57 -7.65 15.39 -7.52
CA ALA A 57 -6.94 16.28 -8.44
C ALA A 57 -5.65 16.87 -7.83
N GLY A 58 -4.53 16.77 -8.56
CA GLY A 58 -3.17 17.12 -8.08
C GLY A 58 -2.12 16.05 -8.42
N THR A 59 -0.85 16.35 -8.11
CA THR A 59 0.27 15.41 -8.27
C THR A 59 0.32 14.47 -7.07
N VAL A 60 -0.09 13.22 -7.25
CA VAL A 60 0.04 12.17 -6.23
C VAL A 60 0.98 11.07 -6.69
N THR A 61 1.70 10.46 -5.76
CA THR A 61 2.56 9.31 -6.05
C THR A 61 1.71 8.05 -6.19
N PRO A 62 1.74 7.33 -7.34
CA PRO A 62 1.02 6.08 -7.50
C PRO A 62 1.41 5.03 -6.43
N PRO A 63 0.50 4.14 -6.00
CA PRO A 63 0.83 3.02 -5.16
C PRO A 63 1.88 2.12 -5.82
N GLY A 64 2.82 1.67 -5.02
CA GLY A 64 3.96 0.85 -5.39
C GLY A 64 5.09 1.60 -6.10
N THR A 65 5.13 2.93 -6.01
CA THR A 65 6.26 3.69 -6.56
C THR A 65 7.54 3.34 -5.80
N VAL A 66 8.40 2.55 -6.43
CA VAL A 66 9.74 2.28 -5.92
C VAL A 66 10.62 3.46 -6.31
N ALA A 67 11.19 4.16 -5.33
CA ALA A 67 12.17 5.20 -5.64
C ALA A 67 13.31 4.60 -6.47
N ALA A 68 13.79 5.30 -7.50
CA ALA A 68 14.99 4.92 -8.23
C ALA A 68 16.12 4.73 -7.19
N ASN A 69 16.67 3.52 -7.08
CA ASN A 69 17.66 3.07 -6.07
C ASN A 69 17.13 2.53 -4.73
N ALA A 70 15.81 2.34 -4.55
CA ALA A 70 15.31 1.60 -3.40
C ALA A 70 15.46 0.09 -3.62
N THR A 71 16.68 -0.41 -3.38
CA THR A 71 17.04 -1.84 -3.48
C THR A 71 16.14 -2.71 -2.61
N TYR A 72 15.48 -2.15 -1.59
CA TYR A 72 14.62 -2.91 -0.71
C TYR A 72 13.64 -2.01 0.06
N VAL A 73 12.43 -1.79 -0.48
CA VAL A 73 11.34 -1.27 0.35
C VAL A 73 10.71 -2.47 1.08
N ARG A 74 11.21 -2.77 2.28
CA ARG A 74 10.72 -3.89 3.11
C ARG A 74 9.28 -3.71 3.55
N ASP A 75 8.83 -2.47 3.63
CA ASP A 75 7.60 -2.08 4.30
C ASP A 75 6.74 -1.23 3.37
N ILE A 76 6.45 -1.78 2.19
CA ILE A 76 5.40 -1.22 1.36
C ILE A 76 4.09 -1.49 2.10
N ASN A 77 3.50 -0.43 2.64
CA ASN A 77 2.20 -0.41 3.30
C ASN A 77 1.12 0.24 2.42
N GLU A 78 1.40 0.39 1.13
CA GLU A 78 0.55 1.13 0.19
C GLU A 78 -0.64 0.28 -0.23
N THR A 79 -1.84 0.85 -0.12
CA THR A 79 -3.07 0.27 -0.65
C THR A 79 -3.49 1.02 -1.90
N ALA A 80 -3.77 0.28 -2.97
CA ALA A 80 -4.45 0.79 -4.14
C ALA A 80 -5.97 0.61 -3.99
N THR A 81 -6.70 1.71 -3.99
CA THR A 81 -8.15 1.70 -3.76
C THR A 81 -8.90 1.97 -5.06
N PHE A 82 -9.93 1.19 -5.32
CA PHE A 82 -10.88 1.35 -6.42
C PHE A 82 -12.26 1.53 -5.80
N ASN A 83 -12.87 2.71 -5.94
CA ASN A 83 -14.11 3.01 -5.23
C ASN A 83 -15.17 3.77 -6.02
N THR A 84 -14.93 3.95 -7.31
CA THR A 84 -15.86 4.63 -8.22
C THR A 84 -15.93 3.87 -9.53
N ALA A 85 -17.00 4.11 -10.28
CA ALA A 85 -17.15 3.59 -11.63
C ALA A 85 -16.29 4.42 -12.60
N LEU A 86 -15.83 3.78 -13.66
CA LEU A 86 -15.17 4.44 -14.78
C LEU A 86 -16.19 5.36 -15.48
N ALA A 87 -15.87 6.65 -15.59
CA ALA A 87 -16.75 7.61 -16.22
C ALA A 87 -16.54 7.58 -17.75
N GLY A 88 -17.30 6.72 -18.43
CA GLY A 88 -17.43 6.73 -19.89
C GLY A 88 -16.20 6.31 -20.70
N GLY A 89 -15.16 5.75 -20.06
CA GLY A 89 -13.95 5.26 -20.71
C GLY A 89 -13.79 3.74 -20.66
N THR A 90 -12.86 3.20 -21.46
CA THR A 90 -12.51 1.77 -21.51
C THR A 90 -11.39 1.39 -20.55
N ILE A 91 -10.62 2.36 -20.04
CA ILE A 91 -9.45 2.11 -19.21
C ILE A 91 -9.83 1.39 -17.92
N GLY A 92 -9.29 0.20 -17.70
CA GLY A 92 -9.64 -0.72 -16.63
C GLY A 92 -10.72 -1.74 -16.99
N SER A 93 -11.18 -1.79 -18.23
CA SER A 93 -12.08 -2.84 -18.74
C SER A 93 -11.31 -4.04 -19.31
N ILE A 94 -12.03 -5.08 -19.75
CA ILE A 94 -11.43 -6.24 -20.41
C ILE A 94 -10.71 -5.92 -21.73
N THR A 95 -11.15 -4.88 -22.45
CA THR A 95 -10.55 -4.47 -23.73
C THR A 95 -9.39 -3.49 -23.57
N ASP A 96 -9.26 -2.89 -22.39
CA ASP A 96 -8.17 -1.97 -22.04
C ASP A 96 -7.84 -2.10 -20.55
N PRO A 97 -7.24 -3.23 -20.12
CA PRO A 97 -6.96 -3.49 -18.71
C PRO A 97 -5.93 -2.52 -18.14
N ILE A 98 -5.95 -2.34 -16.81
CA ILE A 98 -4.89 -1.56 -16.15
C ILE A 98 -3.57 -2.33 -16.28
N ASN A 99 -2.61 -1.72 -16.96
CA ASN A 99 -1.28 -2.28 -17.22
C ASN A 99 -0.40 -2.18 -15.98
N ASN A 100 -0.12 -3.33 -15.37
CA ASN A 100 0.85 -3.45 -14.30
C ASN A 100 2.23 -2.97 -14.79
N GLU A 101 2.91 -2.18 -13.97
CA GLU A 101 4.31 -1.86 -14.21
C GLU A 101 5.22 -2.93 -13.62
N ASN A 102 6.35 -3.17 -14.28
CA ASN A 102 7.36 -4.08 -13.76
C ASN A 102 7.88 -3.58 -12.41
N GLN A 103 8.00 -4.49 -11.44
CA GLN A 103 8.51 -4.21 -10.09
C GLN A 103 7.72 -3.12 -9.33
N ARG A 104 6.42 -2.97 -9.61
CA ARG A 104 5.52 -2.12 -8.85
C ARG A 104 4.83 -2.91 -7.76
N TYR A 105 5.30 -2.76 -6.53
CA TYR A 105 4.85 -3.58 -5.41
C TYR A 105 3.79 -2.83 -4.60
N VAL A 106 2.64 -3.41 -4.34
CA VAL A 106 1.65 -2.85 -3.40
C VAL A 106 1.47 -3.77 -2.21
N ARG A 107 1.09 -3.25 -1.03
CA ARG A 107 0.69 -4.13 0.08
C ARG A 107 -0.64 -4.77 -0.27
N SER A 108 -1.61 -3.93 -0.60
CA SER A 108 -2.99 -4.37 -0.79
C SER A 108 -3.69 -3.65 -1.93
N VAL A 109 -4.74 -4.29 -2.43
CA VAL A 109 -5.75 -3.68 -3.29
C VAL A 109 -7.09 -3.76 -2.58
N LEU A 110 -7.84 -2.66 -2.60
CA LEU A 110 -9.16 -2.57 -2.02
C LEU A 110 -10.16 -2.12 -3.08
N PHE A 111 -11.17 -2.94 -3.33
CA PHE A 111 -12.38 -2.52 -4.05
C PHE A 111 -13.43 -2.12 -3.00
N ASP A 112 -13.75 -0.84 -2.94
CA ASP A 112 -14.56 -0.24 -1.88
C ASP A 112 -15.84 0.41 -2.44
N THR A 113 -16.94 0.35 -1.70
CA THR A 113 -18.28 0.90 -2.05
C THR A 113 -19.10 0.13 -3.09
N ALA A 114 -20.41 0.45 -3.12
CA ALA A 114 -21.35 -0.04 -4.14
C ALA A 114 -21.16 0.62 -5.52
N SER A 115 -20.44 1.72 -5.58
CA SER A 115 -20.23 2.48 -6.81
C SER A 115 -18.99 2.04 -7.58
N VAL A 116 -18.21 1.09 -7.07
CA VAL A 116 -17.02 0.60 -7.77
C VAL A 116 -17.39 -0.02 -9.11
N GLY A 117 -16.68 0.34 -10.18
CA GLY A 117 -16.88 -0.24 -11.51
C GLY A 117 -16.40 -1.69 -11.61
N SER A 118 -16.53 -2.28 -12.79
CA SER A 118 -15.83 -3.52 -13.14
C SER A 118 -14.39 -3.18 -13.54
N TYR A 119 -13.41 -3.65 -12.77
CA TYR A 119 -12.00 -3.43 -13.05
C TYR A 119 -11.29 -4.73 -13.46
N VAL A 120 -10.45 -4.61 -14.47
CA VAL A 120 -9.49 -5.63 -14.92
C VAL A 120 -8.09 -5.09 -14.73
N ILE A 121 -7.31 -5.75 -13.89
CA ILE A 121 -5.93 -5.41 -13.58
C ILE A 121 -5.01 -6.45 -14.22
N GLY A 122 -4.16 -5.98 -15.13
CA GLY A 122 -3.16 -6.76 -15.84
C GLY A 122 -3.71 -7.65 -16.95
N THR A 123 -2.78 -8.36 -17.60
CA THR A 123 -3.04 -9.27 -18.73
C THR A 123 -2.27 -10.58 -18.57
N VAL A 124 -2.84 -11.67 -19.08
CA VAL A 124 -2.21 -13.01 -19.00
C VAL A 124 -0.87 -12.96 -19.74
N GLY A 125 0.20 -13.38 -19.06
CA GLY A 125 1.56 -13.32 -19.60
C GLY A 125 2.17 -11.92 -19.64
N GLY A 126 1.45 -10.90 -19.18
CA GLY A 126 1.96 -9.54 -18.99
C GLY A 126 2.82 -9.39 -17.74
N ASN A 127 3.09 -8.14 -17.36
CA ASN A 127 3.83 -7.84 -16.14
C ASN A 127 3.13 -8.40 -14.90
N ALA A 128 3.94 -9.00 -14.02
CA ALA A 128 3.42 -9.58 -12.79
C ALA A 128 2.80 -8.51 -11.89
N PHE A 129 1.68 -8.85 -11.25
CA PHE A 129 1.12 -8.13 -10.14
C PHE A 129 1.93 -8.44 -8.88
N TRP A 130 2.70 -7.47 -8.41
CA TRP A 130 3.58 -7.66 -7.27
C TRP A 130 2.89 -7.21 -5.97
N VAL A 131 2.71 -8.16 -5.05
CA VAL A 131 2.13 -7.90 -3.73
C VAL A 131 3.16 -8.09 -2.62
N GLY A 132 3.09 -7.26 -1.59
CA GLY A 132 3.92 -7.42 -0.40
C GLY A 132 3.50 -8.63 0.44
N HIS A 133 4.43 -9.18 1.22
CA HIS A 133 4.13 -10.15 2.28
C HIS A 133 3.02 -9.62 3.22
N ASN A 134 2.11 -10.50 3.62
CA ASN A 134 0.88 -10.18 4.36
C ASN A 134 -0.04 -9.17 3.64
N GLY A 135 0.10 -9.10 2.33
CA GLY A 135 -0.76 -8.31 1.47
C GLY A 135 -2.11 -8.96 1.19
N SER A 136 -3.03 -8.18 0.66
CA SER A 136 -4.37 -8.67 0.33
C SER A 136 -4.96 -8.02 -0.91
N VAL A 137 -5.78 -8.77 -1.64
CA VAL A 137 -6.81 -8.20 -2.50
C VAL A 137 -8.14 -8.36 -1.76
N THR A 138 -8.80 -7.25 -1.46
CA THR A 138 -10.05 -7.23 -0.72
C THR A 138 -11.17 -6.66 -1.59
N VAL A 139 -12.23 -7.43 -1.78
CA VAL A 139 -13.50 -6.97 -2.36
C VAL A 139 -14.47 -6.67 -1.22
N GLY A 140 -14.89 -5.40 -1.11
CA GLY A 140 -15.78 -4.93 -0.06
C GLY A 140 -17.20 -5.51 -0.17
N ALA A 141 -17.94 -5.50 0.94
CA ALA A 141 -19.25 -6.18 1.02
C ALA A 141 -20.33 -5.63 0.09
N ASN A 142 -20.22 -4.35 -0.26
CA ASN A 142 -21.18 -3.65 -1.10
C ASN A 142 -20.80 -3.69 -2.59
N VAL A 143 -19.65 -4.28 -2.95
CA VAL A 143 -19.18 -4.34 -4.34
C VAL A 143 -20.01 -5.34 -5.13
N THR A 144 -20.78 -4.86 -6.10
CA THR A 144 -21.65 -5.69 -6.95
C THR A 144 -21.06 -6.02 -8.31
N ASN A 145 -20.09 -5.22 -8.77
CA ASN A 145 -19.43 -5.42 -10.05
C ASN A 145 -18.26 -6.40 -9.93
N PRO A 146 -18.01 -7.25 -10.94
CA PRO A 146 -16.91 -8.20 -10.92
C PRO A 146 -15.55 -7.48 -10.94
N GLN A 147 -14.59 -8.03 -10.21
CA GLN A 147 -13.21 -7.54 -10.16
C GLN A 147 -12.28 -8.64 -10.63
N VAL A 148 -11.37 -8.32 -11.55
CA VAL A 148 -10.50 -9.31 -12.20
C VAL A 148 -9.04 -8.90 -12.02
N ILE A 149 -8.25 -9.77 -11.40
CA ILE A 149 -6.79 -9.72 -11.46
C ILE A 149 -6.36 -10.75 -12.51
N ASN A 150 -5.97 -10.28 -13.70
CA ASN A 150 -5.64 -11.12 -14.84
C ASN A 150 -4.14 -11.09 -15.15
N ALA A 151 -3.27 -11.17 -14.15
CA ALA A 151 -1.82 -11.16 -14.31
C ALA A 151 -1.16 -12.30 -13.52
N PRO A 152 0.09 -12.68 -13.86
CA PRO A 152 0.90 -13.48 -12.94
C PRO A 152 1.02 -12.74 -11.59
N THR A 153 0.74 -13.42 -10.48
CA THR A 153 0.83 -12.78 -9.14
C THR A 153 2.10 -13.24 -8.44
N ASN A 154 2.93 -12.28 -8.05
CA ASN A 154 4.18 -12.54 -7.33
C ASN A 154 4.13 -11.91 -5.94
N ILE A 155 4.46 -12.72 -4.92
CA ILE A 155 4.54 -12.25 -3.54
C ILE A 155 5.99 -11.91 -3.24
N ARG A 156 6.26 -10.65 -2.87
CA ARG A 156 7.56 -10.21 -2.41
C ARG A 156 7.72 -10.52 -0.92
N LEU A 157 8.74 -11.30 -0.60
CA LEU A 157 9.08 -11.66 0.77
C LEU A 157 10.17 -10.72 1.32
N PRO A 158 10.06 -10.25 2.57
CA PRO A 158 11.08 -9.42 3.21
C PRO A 158 12.33 -10.22 3.65
N SER A 159 12.25 -11.55 3.70
CA SER A 159 13.35 -12.47 3.99
C SER A 159 12.95 -13.92 3.66
N SER A 160 13.69 -14.91 4.16
CA SER A 160 13.39 -16.35 4.05
C SER A 160 12.18 -16.82 4.89
N ILE A 161 11.17 -15.96 5.06
CA ILE A 161 9.90 -16.28 5.73
C ILE A 161 8.85 -16.71 4.71
N ASN A 162 7.85 -17.48 5.16
CA ASN A 162 6.72 -17.84 4.32
C ASN A 162 5.94 -16.61 3.87
N GLY A 163 5.62 -16.55 2.58
CA GLY A 163 4.72 -15.55 2.02
C GLY A 163 3.27 -15.88 2.34
N VAL A 164 2.55 -14.90 2.90
CA VAL A 164 1.10 -14.96 2.98
C VAL A 164 0.55 -13.85 2.11
N PHE A 165 -0.39 -14.21 1.25
CA PHE A 165 -1.22 -13.30 0.48
C PHE A 165 -2.65 -13.80 0.61
N SER A 166 -3.59 -12.89 0.86
CA SER A 166 -5.00 -13.24 0.95
C SER A 166 -5.80 -12.63 -0.19
N PHE A 167 -6.70 -13.44 -0.75
CA PHE A 167 -7.79 -12.94 -1.56
C PHE A 167 -9.06 -13.01 -0.71
N VAL A 168 -9.61 -11.86 -0.37
CA VAL A 168 -10.77 -11.74 0.52
C VAL A 168 -11.94 -11.17 -0.28
N ASN A 169 -12.92 -12.02 -0.56
CA ASN A 169 -14.17 -11.58 -1.17
C ASN A 169 -15.26 -11.50 -0.10
N ASN A 170 -15.57 -10.28 0.36
CA ASN A 170 -16.66 -10.04 1.29
C ASN A 170 -17.97 -9.65 0.57
N SER A 171 -17.98 -9.61 -0.76
CA SER A 171 -19.17 -9.23 -1.52
C SER A 171 -20.35 -10.13 -1.16
N SER A 172 -21.51 -9.49 -0.99
CA SER A 172 -22.76 -10.16 -0.65
C SER A 172 -23.65 -10.47 -1.86
N THR A 173 -23.14 -10.24 -3.07
CA THR A 173 -23.89 -10.32 -4.34
C THR A 173 -23.16 -11.14 -5.38
#